data_AF-A0A959H8Y6-F1
#
_entry.id   AF-A0A959H8Y6-F1
#
_cell.length_a   1.000
_cell.length_b   1.000
_cell.length_c   1.000
_cell.angle_alpha   90.00
_cell.angle_beta   90.00
_cell.angle_gamma   90.00
#
_symmetry.space_group_name_H-M   'P 1'
#
loop_
_entity.id
_entity.type
_entity.pdbx_description
1 polymer ?
#
loop_
_entity_poly.entity_id
_entity_poly.type
_entity_poly.pdbx_seq_one_letter_code
_entity_poly.pdbx_strand_id
1 'polypeptide(L)'
;IKLPYQVGTYLGAKKVFGIGAGFFAHPNGMFNNATGEHESVSHFAVDAFLDMPLSGNDCLNFYAAFMSFNYGANYVSRWAGTGTVIYGQVGYKFPNSRFMPYFSMQSASYEGFEENPSALDIGLNYFILGHNAKLTLEYHTISNDIREGGTDAAGNIQDISQIRLQAHIFL
;
A
#
# COMPACT_ATOMS: atom_id res chain seq x y z
N ILE A 1 -5.95 7.03 -28.00
CA ILE A 1 -4.95 7.76 -27.19
C ILE A 1 -4.17 6.71 -26.41
N LYS A 2 -2.84 6.69 -26.56
CA LYS A 2 -1.94 5.74 -25.88
C LYS A 2 -1.36 6.46 -24.68
N LEU A 3 -1.42 5.84 -23.50
CA LEU A 3 -0.87 6.43 -22.28
C LEU A 3 0.67 6.47 -22.35
N PRO A 4 1.31 7.50 -21.75
CA PRO A 4 2.77 7.61 -21.71
C PRO A 4 3.44 6.62 -20.73
N TYR A 5 2.67 5.80 -20.01
CA TYR A 5 3.15 4.79 -19.08
C TYR A 5 2.45 3.43 -19.29
N GLN A 6 3.07 2.37 -18.77
CA GLN A 6 2.47 1.04 -18.79
C GLN A 6 1.28 0.97 -17.85
N VAL A 7 0.18 0.45 -18.36
CA VAL A 7 -1.07 0.39 -17.62
C VAL A 7 -1.06 -0.83 -16.70
N GLY A 8 -1.08 -0.59 -15.39
CA GLY A 8 -0.97 -1.65 -14.37
C GLY A 8 -2.20 -2.54 -14.22
N THR A 9 -3.37 -2.11 -14.67
CA THR A 9 -4.62 -2.88 -14.71
C THR A 9 -5.24 -2.79 -16.10
N TYR A 10 -6.07 -3.75 -16.48
CA TYR A 10 -6.75 -3.81 -17.75
C TYR A 10 -8.28 -3.66 -17.61
N LEU A 11 -8.78 -3.39 -16.39
CA LEU A 11 -10.20 -3.20 -16.09
C LEU A 11 -11.10 -4.32 -16.65
N GLY A 12 -10.60 -5.56 -16.62
CA GLY A 12 -11.31 -6.72 -17.17
C GLY A 12 -11.16 -6.94 -18.68
N ALA A 13 -10.35 -6.15 -19.40
CA ALA A 13 -10.14 -6.40 -20.84
C ALA A 13 -9.38 -7.71 -21.12
N LYS A 14 -8.61 -8.22 -20.16
CA LYS A 14 -7.92 -9.51 -20.24
C LYS A 14 -7.66 -10.07 -18.85
N LYS A 15 -7.47 -11.39 -18.77
CA LYS A 15 -7.00 -12.08 -17.56
C LYS A 15 -5.50 -11.86 -17.41
N VAL A 16 -5.09 -11.30 -16.28
CA VAL A 16 -3.68 -11.08 -15.93
C VAL A 16 -3.45 -11.60 -14.54
N PHE A 17 -2.45 -12.47 -14.41
CA PHE A 17 -1.88 -12.85 -13.13
C PHE A 17 -0.38 -12.54 -13.19
N GLY A 18 0.10 -11.80 -12.21
CA GLY A 18 1.49 -11.40 -12.08
C GLY A 18 2.00 -11.78 -10.70
N ILE A 19 3.28 -12.14 -10.64
CA ILE A 19 4.01 -12.32 -9.39
C ILE A 19 5.31 -11.52 -9.49
N GLY A 20 5.67 -10.89 -8.40
CA GLY A 20 6.88 -10.08 -8.27
C GLY A 20 7.71 -10.54 -7.09
N ALA A 21 9.03 -10.38 -7.23
CA ALA A 21 9.96 -10.49 -6.12
C ALA A 21 11.06 -9.46 -6.32
N GLY A 22 11.49 -8.84 -5.23
CA GLY A 22 12.53 -7.83 -5.22
C GLY A 22 13.40 -7.96 -3.98
N PHE A 23 14.66 -7.58 -4.10
CA PHE A 23 15.55 -7.49 -2.96
C PHE A 23 16.46 -6.27 -3.10
N PHE A 24 16.94 -5.78 -1.97
CA PHE A 24 17.95 -4.74 -1.88
C PHE A 24 18.95 -5.19 -0.83
N ALA A 25 20.25 -5.03 -1.11
CA ALA A 25 21.30 -5.37 -0.17
C ALA A 25 22.39 -4.31 -0.26
N HIS A 26 22.71 -3.70 0.88
CA HIS A 26 23.73 -2.69 0.98
C HIS A 26 24.58 -2.93 2.25
N PRO A 27 25.75 -3.59 2.11
CA PRO A 27 26.65 -3.82 3.22
C PRO A 27 27.14 -2.51 3.83
N ASN A 28 27.18 -2.42 5.16
CA ASN A 28 27.61 -1.24 5.91
C ASN A 28 26.84 0.05 5.57
N GLY A 29 25.59 -0.11 5.11
CA GLY A 29 24.76 0.97 4.59
C GLY A 29 24.21 1.95 5.63
N MET A 30 24.23 1.58 6.91
CA MET A 30 23.75 2.40 8.02
C MET A 30 24.83 2.53 9.08
N PHE A 31 24.97 3.73 9.65
CA PHE A 31 25.86 3.99 10.77
C PHE A 31 25.05 4.04 12.06
N ASN A 32 25.39 3.18 13.02
CA ASN A 32 24.74 3.15 14.33
C ASN A 32 25.51 4.07 15.30
N ASN A 33 24.88 5.20 15.67
CA ASN A 33 25.49 6.16 16.59
C ASN A 33 25.65 5.63 18.03
N ALA A 34 24.91 4.60 18.44
CA ALA A 34 24.98 4.04 19.79
C ALA A 34 26.14 3.05 19.94
N THR A 35 26.40 2.23 18.91
CA THR A 35 27.50 1.23 18.92
C THR A 35 28.77 1.74 18.24
N GLY A 36 28.66 2.76 17.38
CA GLY A 36 29.76 3.24 16.54
C GLY A 36 30.09 2.31 15.37
N GLU A 37 29.27 1.30 15.13
CA GLU A 37 29.47 0.29 14.08
C GLU A 37 28.56 0.54 12.88
N HIS A 38 28.96 -0.01 11.73
CA HIS A 38 28.12 -0.04 10.55
C HIS A 38 27.24 -1.29 10.53
N GLU A 39 25.97 -1.11 10.22
CA GLU A 39 25.01 -2.20 10.05
C GLU A 39 24.66 -2.37 8.57
N SER A 40 24.44 -3.63 8.17
CA SER A 40 24.07 -3.96 6.79
C SER A 40 22.58 -3.77 6.59
N VAL A 41 22.21 -3.14 5.47
CA VAL A 41 20.81 -2.91 5.10
C VAL A 41 20.39 -3.99 4.12
N SER A 42 19.25 -4.61 4.36
CA SER A 42 18.66 -5.55 3.41
C SER A 42 17.15 -5.45 3.37
N HIS A 43 16.57 -5.37 2.18
CA HIS A 43 15.12 -5.45 1.99
C HIS A 43 14.79 -6.63 1.10
N PHE A 44 13.62 -7.21 1.31
CA PHE A 44 13.06 -8.25 0.47
C PHE A 44 11.57 -7.99 0.31
N ALA A 45 11.04 -8.22 -0.88
CA ALA A 45 9.61 -8.09 -1.15
C ALA A 45 9.16 -9.18 -2.10
N VAL A 46 7.92 -9.64 -1.90
CA VAL A 46 7.19 -10.46 -2.85
C VAL A 46 5.80 -9.90 -3.01
N ASP A 47 5.26 -9.97 -4.23
CA ASP A 47 3.93 -9.49 -4.54
C ASP A 47 3.21 -10.42 -5.52
N ALA A 48 1.89 -10.32 -5.49
CA ALA A 48 0.99 -10.98 -6.42
C ALA A 48 -0.08 -9.99 -6.87
N PHE A 49 -0.34 -10.00 -8.17
CA PHE A 49 -1.34 -9.16 -8.82
C PHE A 49 -2.29 -10.02 -9.65
N LEU A 50 -3.58 -9.70 -9.58
CA LEU A 50 -4.63 -10.34 -10.36
C LEU A 50 -5.57 -9.28 -10.94
N ASP A 51 -5.84 -9.39 -12.23
CA ASP A 51 -6.90 -8.67 -12.93
C ASP A 51 -7.70 -9.69 -13.73
N MET A 52 -8.95 -9.92 -13.35
CA MET A 52 -9.76 -11.00 -13.87
C MET A 52 -11.14 -10.50 -14.29
N PRO A 53 -11.47 -10.47 -15.59
CA PRO A 53 -12.87 -10.39 -16.01
C PRO A 53 -13.65 -11.61 -15.55
N LEU A 54 -14.87 -11.39 -15.06
CA LEU A 54 -15.79 -12.46 -14.68
C LEU A 54 -16.85 -12.64 -15.79
N SER A 55 -18.03 -12.03 -15.65
CA SER A 55 -19.16 -12.14 -16.57
C SER A 55 -19.94 -10.82 -16.64
N GLY A 56 -20.21 -10.32 -17.84
CA GLY A 56 -21.00 -9.10 -18.01
C GLY A 56 -20.18 -7.80 -17.88
N ASN A 57 -18.92 -7.82 -18.33
CA ASN A 57 -18.01 -6.66 -18.34
C ASN A 57 -17.66 -6.10 -16.95
N ASP A 58 -17.78 -6.96 -15.93
CA ASP A 58 -17.27 -6.75 -14.58
C ASP A 58 -15.81 -7.25 -14.48
N CYS A 59 -15.15 -6.88 -13.38
CA CYS A 59 -13.75 -7.20 -13.16
C CYS A 59 -13.43 -7.30 -11.68
N LEU A 60 -12.72 -8.36 -11.30
CA LEU A 60 -12.06 -8.46 -10.00
C LEU A 60 -10.60 -8.04 -10.14
N ASN A 61 -10.16 -7.15 -9.25
CA ASN A 61 -8.77 -6.80 -9.09
C ASN A 61 -8.31 -7.20 -7.68
N PHE A 62 -7.12 -7.77 -7.59
CA PHE A 62 -6.52 -8.12 -6.33
C PHE A 62 -5.01 -7.86 -6.39
N TYR A 63 -4.47 -7.34 -5.30
CA TYR A 63 -3.05 -7.15 -5.11
C TYR A 63 -2.69 -7.50 -3.67
N ALA A 64 -1.60 -8.22 -3.49
CA ALA A 64 -1.04 -8.49 -2.17
C ALA A 64 0.48 -8.38 -2.24
N ALA A 65 1.08 -7.82 -1.21
CA ALA A 65 2.52 -7.70 -1.08
C ALA A 65 2.95 -8.02 0.35
N PHE A 66 4.07 -8.73 0.45
CA PHE A 66 4.83 -8.91 1.68
C PHE A 66 6.17 -8.23 1.49
N MET A 67 6.55 -7.38 2.43
CA MET A 67 7.83 -6.68 2.44
C MET A 67 8.51 -6.91 3.77
N SER A 68 9.81 -7.19 3.74
CA SER A 68 10.69 -7.27 4.90
C SER A 68 11.78 -6.23 4.73
N PHE A 69 11.94 -5.40 5.75
CA PHE A 69 12.92 -4.33 5.79
C PHE A 69 13.88 -4.57 6.96
N ASN A 70 15.17 -4.52 6.69
CA ASN A 70 16.21 -4.53 7.70
C ASN A 70 17.09 -3.31 7.51
N TYR A 71 16.99 -2.36 8.45
CA TYR A 71 17.81 -1.16 8.55
C TYR A 71 18.79 -1.22 9.71
N GLY A 72 18.84 -2.35 10.43
CA GLY A 72 19.58 -2.51 11.67
C GLY A 72 18.69 -2.73 12.89
N ALA A 73 19.30 -3.16 13.99
CA ALA A 73 18.58 -3.59 15.20
C ALA A 73 17.76 -2.44 15.82
N ASN A 74 16.47 -2.68 16.09
CA ASN A 74 15.54 -1.71 16.70
C ASN A 74 15.44 -0.37 15.95
N TYR A 75 15.77 -0.33 14.66
CA TYR A 75 15.68 0.91 13.89
C TYR A 75 14.22 1.21 13.55
N VAL A 76 13.70 2.34 14.05
CA VAL A 76 12.42 2.91 13.63
C VAL A 76 12.58 4.41 13.46
N SER A 77 12.13 4.90 12.31
CA SER A 77 12.10 6.30 11.92
C SER A 77 10.71 6.66 11.41
N ARG A 78 10.49 7.94 11.12
CA ARG A 78 9.22 8.42 10.55
C ARG A 78 8.84 7.68 9.27
N TRP A 79 9.82 7.37 8.42
CA TRP A 79 9.60 6.87 7.06
C TRP A 79 10.11 5.44 6.81
N ALA A 80 10.80 4.84 7.77
CA ALA A 80 11.45 3.55 7.63
C ALA A 80 11.53 2.84 8.98
N GLY A 81 11.45 1.52 8.99
CA GLY A 81 11.62 0.71 10.20
C GLY A 81 12.07 -0.70 9.86
N THR A 82 12.84 -1.30 10.76
CA THR A 82 13.20 -2.72 10.68
C THR A 82 12.00 -3.56 11.09
N GLY A 83 11.58 -4.46 10.22
CA GLY A 83 10.39 -5.27 10.41
C GLY A 83 9.76 -5.79 9.11
N THR A 84 8.48 -6.14 9.19
CA THR A 84 7.72 -6.69 8.06
C THR A 84 6.44 -5.91 7.84
N VAL A 85 6.05 -5.73 6.58
CA VAL A 85 4.82 -5.07 6.18
C VAL A 85 4.04 -5.99 5.26
N ILE A 86 2.77 -6.21 5.57
CA ILE A 86 1.81 -6.90 4.72
C ILE A 86 0.84 -5.87 4.18
N TYR A 87 0.63 -5.88 2.88
CA TYR A 87 -0.35 -5.05 2.20
C TYR A 87 -1.26 -5.92 1.34
N GLY A 88 -2.56 -5.63 1.37
CA GLY A 88 -3.55 -6.29 0.54
C GLY A 88 -4.58 -5.30 0.04
N GLN A 89 -4.98 -5.44 -1.22
CA GLN A 89 -6.04 -4.65 -1.84
C GLN A 89 -6.91 -5.56 -2.70
N VAL A 90 -8.21 -5.37 -2.60
CA VAL A 90 -9.20 -6.01 -3.48
C VAL A 90 -10.16 -4.96 -3.99
N GLY A 91 -10.50 -5.03 -5.27
CA GLY A 91 -11.48 -4.15 -5.90
C GLY A 91 -12.37 -4.92 -6.86
N TYR A 92 -13.63 -4.51 -6.94
CA TYR A 92 -14.60 -5.13 -7.85
C TYR A 92 -15.29 -4.05 -8.67
N LYS A 93 -15.15 -4.13 -9.99
CA LYS A 93 -15.85 -3.23 -10.92
C LYS A 93 -17.17 -3.86 -11.31
N PHE A 94 -18.26 -3.15 -11.05
CA PHE A 94 -19.61 -3.63 -11.36
C PHE A 94 -19.85 -3.81 -12.88
N PRO A 95 -20.72 -4.76 -13.27
CA PRO A 95 -21.06 -4.98 -14.66
C PRO A 95 -21.74 -3.75 -15.26
N ASN A 96 -21.38 -3.42 -16.50
CA ASN A 96 -21.89 -2.24 -17.24
C ASN A 96 -21.80 -0.91 -16.47
N SER A 97 -20.90 -0.83 -15.51
CA SER A 97 -20.72 0.33 -14.65
C SER A 97 -19.30 0.86 -14.71
N ARG A 98 -19.15 2.12 -14.33
CA ARG A 98 -17.85 2.81 -14.17
C ARG A 98 -17.40 2.83 -12.72
N PHE A 99 -18.20 2.26 -11.82
CA PHE A 99 -17.91 2.20 -10.40
C PHE A 99 -17.13 0.94 -10.04
N MET A 100 -16.09 1.13 -9.22
CA MET A 100 -15.27 0.06 -8.68
C MET A 100 -14.97 0.34 -7.21
N PRO A 101 -15.82 -0.15 -6.29
CA PRO A 101 -15.44 -0.21 -4.89
C PRO A 101 -14.14 -1.00 -4.70
N TYR A 102 -13.36 -0.59 -3.71
CA TYR A 102 -12.19 -1.30 -3.27
C TYR A 102 -12.04 -1.21 -1.76
N PHE A 103 -11.25 -2.15 -1.26
CA PHE A 103 -10.86 -2.26 0.13
C PHE A 103 -9.36 -2.58 0.16
N SER A 104 -8.59 -1.84 0.95
CA SER A 104 -7.20 -2.18 1.25
C SER A 104 -6.93 -2.20 2.74
N MET A 105 -5.97 -3.03 3.11
CA MET A 105 -5.41 -3.08 4.45
C MET A 105 -3.88 -3.14 4.35
N GLN A 106 -3.25 -2.52 5.32
CA GLN A 106 -1.82 -2.62 5.57
C GLN A 106 -1.61 -2.90 7.04
N SER A 107 -0.68 -3.80 7.36
CA SER A 107 -0.20 -3.99 8.72
C SER A 107 1.31 -4.05 8.70
N ALA A 108 1.93 -3.28 9.58
CA ALA A 108 3.37 -3.23 9.74
C ALA A 108 3.73 -3.72 11.15
N SER A 109 4.63 -4.69 11.20
CA SER A 109 5.23 -5.22 12.43
C SER A 109 6.68 -4.76 12.47
N TYR A 110 6.96 -3.71 13.22
CA TYR A 110 8.30 -3.12 13.36
C TYR A 110 8.84 -3.41 14.75
N GLU A 111 10.14 -3.70 14.85
CA GLU A 111 10.79 -4.07 16.11
C GLU A 111 10.71 -2.98 17.19
N GLY A 112 10.65 -1.71 16.80
CA GLY A 112 10.60 -0.57 17.72
C GLY A 112 9.20 -0.15 18.19
N PHE A 113 8.15 -0.89 17.85
CA PHE A 113 6.79 -0.62 18.33
C PHE A 113 6.22 -1.82 19.10
N GLU A 114 5.57 -1.56 20.24
CA GLU A 114 4.85 -2.60 21.00
C GLU A 114 3.54 -3.01 20.30
N GLU A 115 2.88 -2.08 19.62
CA GLU A 115 1.67 -2.32 18.83
C GLU A 115 1.94 -2.08 17.34
N ASN A 116 1.41 -2.97 16.50
CA ASN A 116 1.64 -2.93 15.06
C ASN A 116 0.81 -1.80 14.41
N PRO A 117 1.45 -0.81 13.74
CA PRO A 117 0.73 0.16 12.94
C PRO A 117 -0.07 -0.52 11.85
N SER A 118 -1.31 -0.06 11.65
CA SER A 118 -2.16 -0.58 10.58
C SER A 118 -2.88 0.54 9.87
N ALA A 119 -3.14 0.34 8.59
CA ALA A 119 -3.94 1.24 7.78
C ALA A 119 -5.06 0.48 7.09
N LEU A 120 -6.22 1.11 6.99
CA LEU A 120 -7.40 0.57 6.34
C LEU A 120 -7.96 1.62 5.39
N ASP A 121 -8.22 1.20 4.15
CA ASP A 121 -8.91 2.01 3.15
C ASP A 121 -10.18 1.32 2.69
N ILE A 122 -11.26 2.09 2.64
CA ILE A 122 -12.48 1.71 1.95
C ILE A 122 -12.77 2.82 0.95
N GLY A 123 -12.83 2.50 -0.34
CA GLY A 123 -13.02 3.52 -1.35
C GLY A 123 -13.86 3.09 -2.53
N LEU A 124 -14.19 4.07 -3.34
CA LEU A 124 -14.97 3.95 -4.56
C LEU A 124 -14.27 4.70 -5.68
N ASN A 125 -13.85 3.97 -6.71
CA ASN A 125 -13.36 4.56 -7.94
C ASN A 125 -14.52 4.77 -8.93
N TYR A 126 -14.53 5.91 -9.61
CA TYR A 126 -15.40 6.23 -10.73
C TYR A 126 -14.55 6.54 -11.97
N PHE A 127 -14.62 5.67 -12.97
CA PHE A 127 -13.83 5.78 -14.20
C PHE A 127 -14.55 6.64 -15.26
N ILE A 128 -14.10 7.88 -15.43
CA ILE A 128 -14.61 8.81 -16.45
C ILE A 128 -14.16 8.33 -17.85
N LEU A 129 -12.88 7.99 -17.99
CA LEU A 129 -12.30 7.55 -19.27
C LEU A 129 -11.24 6.47 -19.05
N GLY A 130 -11.67 5.27 -18.65
CA GLY A 130 -10.75 4.16 -18.37
C GLY A 130 -9.61 4.60 -17.46
N HIS A 131 -8.37 4.43 -17.91
CA HIS A 131 -7.17 4.84 -17.18
C HIS A 131 -6.77 6.30 -17.34
N ASN A 132 -7.40 7.03 -18.26
CA ASN A 132 -7.03 8.43 -18.54
C ASN A 132 -7.67 9.39 -17.54
N ALA A 133 -8.85 9.05 -17.00
CA ALA A 133 -9.51 9.91 -16.04
C ALA A 133 -10.33 9.09 -15.03
N LYS A 134 -10.06 9.28 -13.74
CA LYS A 134 -10.82 8.69 -12.64
C LYS A 134 -10.99 9.65 -11.47
N LEU A 135 -12.10 9.53 -10.78
CA LEU A 135 -12.33 10.11 -9.45
C LEU A 135 -12.31 8.99 -8.41
N THR A 136 -11.74 9.25 -7.26
CA THR A 136 -11.66 8.29 -6.15
C THR A 136 -12.15 8.98 -4.89
N LEU A 137 -13.17 8.41 -4.26
CA LEU A 137 -13.59 8.76 -2.91
C LEU A 137 -13.14 7.65 -1.98
N GLU A 138 -12.55 8.00 -0.84
CA GLU A 138 -11.95 7.02 0.05
C GLU A 138 -12.09 7.46 1.51
N TYR A 139 -12.42 6.51 2.37
CA TYR A 139 -12.28 6.62 3.81
C TYR A 139 -10.98 5.89 4.20
N HIS A 140 -10.07 6.62 4.81
CA HIS A 140 -8.75 6.14 5.20
C HIS A 140 -8.57 6.27 6.70
N THR A 141 -8.21 5.17 7.35
CA THR A 141 -7.89 5.13 8.78
C THR A 141 -6.48 4.60 8.98
N ILE A 142 -5.73 5.24 9.86
CA ILE A 142 -4.46 4.75 10.38
C ILE A 142 -4.65 4.55 11.88
N SER A 143 -4.36 3.34 12.35
CA SER A 143 -4.43 2.96 13.76
C SER A 143 -3.06 2.55 14.28
N ASN A 144 -2.84 2.80 15.57
CA ASN A 144 -1.63 2.42 16.31
C ASN A 144 -0.33 3.01 15.74
N ASP A 145 -0.40 4.17 15.06
CA ASP A 145 0.78 4.88 14.57
C ASP A 145 0.95 6.24 15.27
N ILE A 146 1.83 6.27 16.28
CA ILE A 146 2.18 7.50 17.02
C ILE A 146 2.75 8.59 16.11
N ARG A 147 3.32 8.23 14.96
CA ARG A 147 4.01 9.18 14.06
C ARG A 147 3.02 10.04 13.28
N GLU A 148 1.81 9.50 13.07
CA GLU A 148 0.77 10.16 12.31
C GLU A 148 -0.23 10.82 13.28
N GLY A 149 -0.82 10.07 14.22
CA GLY A 149 -1.88 10.58 15.10
C GLY A 149 -1.42 11.28 16.38
N GLY A 150 -0.18 11.07 16.80
CA GLY A 150 0.33 11.57 18.08
C GLY A 150 -0.32 10.84 19.28
N THR A 151 -0.14 11.42 20.47
CA THR A 151 -0.71 10.88 21.72
C THR A 151 -1.76 11.84 22.29
N ASP A 152 -2.81 11.30 22.90
CA ASP A 152 -3.76 12.09 23.69
C ASP A 152 -3.15 12.59 25.02
N ALA A 153 -3.92 13.36 25.78
CA ALA A 153 -3.48 13.88 27.08
C ALA A 153 -3.24 12.79 28.15
N ALA A 154 -3.71 11.56 27.90
CA ALA A 154 -3.52 10.38 28.75
C ALA A 154 -2.38 9.47 28.27
N GLY A 155 -1.73 9.80 27.15
CA GLY A 155 -0.63 9.03 26.56
C GLY A 155 -1.06 7.91 25.61
N ASN A 156 -2.36 7.78 25.29
CA ASN A 156 -2.83 6.78 24.32
C ASN A 156 -2.55 7.25 22.90
N ILE A 157 -2.25 6.32 22.00
CA ILE A 157 -2.07 6.58 20.57
C ILE A 157 -3.42 7.03 19.98
N GLN A 158 -3.43 8.15 19.26
CA GLN A 158 -4.64 8.59 18.55
C GLN A 158 -4.70 8.00 17.15
N ASP A 159 -5.85 7.43 16.79
CA ASP A 159 -6.13 6.99 15.44
C ASP A 159 -6.50 8.17 14.55
N ILE A 160 -6.03 8.16 13.30
CA ILE A 160 -6.44 9.14 12.30
C ILE A 160 -7.50 8.52 11.42
N SER A 161 -8.58 9.25 11.19
CA SER A 161 -9.57 8.91 10.16
C SER A 161 -9.82 10.13 9.28
N GLN A 162 -9.80 9.92 7.97
CA GLN A 162 -10.00 10.99 6.99
C GLN A 162 -10.80 10.52 5.78
N ILE A 163 -11.52 11.47 5.17
CA ILE A 163 -12.16 11.28 3.87
C ILE A 163 -11.28 11.95 2.83
N ARG A 164 -10.81 11.17 1.85
CA ARG A 164 -9.99 11.64 0.73
C ARG A 164 -10.83 11.66 -0.54
N LEU A 165 -10.76 12.76 -1.27
CA LEU A 165 -11.27 12.87 -2.64
C LEU A 165 -10.09 13.15 -3.55
N GLN A 166 -9.88 12.28 -4.53
CA GLN A 166 -8.78 12.38 -5.48
C GLN A 166 -9.30 12.37 -6.91
N ALA A 167 -8.74 13.25 -7.74
CA ALA A 167 -8.91 13.21 -9.19
C ALA A 167 -7.58 12.85 -9.85
N HIS A 168 -7.61 11.84 -10.71
CA HIS A 168 -6.48 11.52 -11.59
C HIS A 168 -6.90 11.80 -13.02
N ILE A 169 -6.17 12.69 -13.69
CA ILE A 169 -6.40 13.09 -15.07
C ILE A 169 -5.05 13.02 -15.79
N PHE A 170 -4.99 12.19 -16.83
CA PHE A 170 -3.87 12.08 -17.74
C PHE A 170 -4.29 12.68 -19.08
N LEU A 171 -3.51 13.68 -19.50
CA LEU A 171 -3.65 14.40 -20.77
C LEU A 171 -2.99 13.63 -21.92
#